data_AF-A0A831PL31-F1
#
_entry.id   AF-A0A831PL31-F1
#
_cell.length_a   1.000
_cell.length_b   1.000
_cell.length_c   1.000
_cell.angle_alpha   90.00
_cell.angle_beta   90.00
_cell.angle_gamma   90.00
#
_symmetry.space_group_name_H-M   'P 1'
#
loop_
_entity.id
_entity.type
_entity.pdbx_description
1 polymer ?
#
loop_
_entity_poly.entity_id
_entity_poly.type
_entity_poly.pdbx_seq_one_letter_code
_entity_poly.pdbx_strand_id
1 'polypeptide(L)'
;MNNKKDKKPHYRALTLGEEIFNSITHGIGALLSLAGLVILTVFAVKKGDAWHVVSFTIFGTSMFLLYLSSTLYHSVTQTKIKNLFARFDHAAIFLLIAGTYTPFVLTTIRGPLGWTLFGIIWALAIAGIIIRSIYLTRFRKLMMWFYVAMGWMFLTAIVPMVKNLPANSLILLFVGGGLYSLGVIFYAWRNLKYGHGIWHLFVLAGTISHFFSVFYSLG
;
A
#
# COMPACT_ATOMS: atom_id res chain seq x y z
N MET A 1 38.00 28.85 -14.59
CA MET A 1 37.40 28.12 -13.44
C MET A 1 35.98 27.72 -13.80
N ASN A 2 35.76 26.43 -14.08
CA ASN A 2 34.49 25.91 -14.58
C ASN A 2 33.53 25.70 -13.38
N ASN A 3 32.47 26.51 -13.30
CA ASN A 3 31.53 26.52 -12.18
C ASN A 3 30.61 25.28 -12.27
N LYS A 4 31.06 24.15 -11.73
CA LYS A 4 30.21 22.98 -11.44
C LYS A 4 29.29 23.30 -10.27
N LYS A 5 28.34 24.23 -10.45
CA LYS A 5 27.19 24.39 -9.56
C LYS A 5 26.26 23.21 -9.79
N ASP A 6 26.32 22.24 -8.90
CA ASP A 6 25.24 21.34 -8.48
C ASP A 6 24.15 21.03 -9.51
N LYS A 7 24.48 20.18 -10.49
CA LYS A 7 23.44 19.43 -11.22
C LYS A 7 22.87 18.37 -10.27
N LYS A 8 21.98 18.78 -9.35
CA LYS A 8 21.08 17.82 -8.69
C LYS A 8 20.41 17.02 -9.80
N PRO A 9 20.39 15.68 -9.77
CA PRO A 9 19.73 14.91 -10.81
C PRO A 9 18.27 15.35 -10.88
N HIS A 10 17.91 16.05 -11.96
CA HIS A 10 16.52 16.36 -12.24
C HIS A 10 15.83 15.04 -12.55
N TYR A 11 14.86 14.67 -11.71
CA TYR A 11 14.05 13.48 -11.95
C TYR A 11 13.36 13.60 -13.31
N ARG A 12 13.32 12.50 -14.05
CA ARG A 12 12.57 12.42 -15.30
C ARG A 12 11.09 12.69 -15.02
N ALA A 13 10.52 13.68 -15.69
CA ALA A 13 9.08 13.89 -15.70
C ALA A 13 8.41 12.76 -16.48
N LEU A 14 7.25 12.30 -16.01
CA LEU A 14 6.46 11.30 -16.73
C LEU A 14 5.89 11.91 -18.01
N THR A 15 5.90 11.14 -19.09
CA THR A 15 5.21 11.53 -20.32
C THR A 15 3.71 11.34 -20.17
N LEU A 16 2.91 11.95 -21.06
CA LEU A 16 1.47 11.74 -21.09
C LEU A 16 1.10 10.25 -21.19
N GLY A 17 1.82 9.48 -22.02
CA GLY A 17 1.58 8.04 -22.15
C GLY A 17 1.88 7.25 -20.87
N GLU A 18 2.84 7.69 -20.06
CA GLU A 18 3.11 7.09 -18.74
C GLU A 18 2.04 7.48 -17.71
N GLU A 19 1.58 8.72 -17.71
CA GLU A 19 0.47 9.18 -16.85
C GLU A 19 -0.83 8.41 -17.17
N ILE A 20 -1.16 8.22 -18.46
CA ILE A 20 -2.31 7.41 -18.90
C ILE A 20 -2.15 5.96 -18.44
N PHE A 21 -0.97 5.36 -18.63
CA PHE A 21 -0.70 4.00 -18.19
C PHE A 21 -0.90 3.85 -16.67
N ASN A 22 -0.35 4.78 -15.88
CA ASN A 22 -0.47 4.76 -14.43
C ASN A 22 -1.93 4.95 -13.97
N SER A 23 -2.68 5.83 -14.64
CA SER A 23 -4.09 6.08 -14.35
C SER A 23 -4.95 4.84 -14.66
N ILE A 24 -4.78 4.22 -15.82
CA ILE A 24 -5.57 3.04 -16.21
C ILE A 24 -5.27 1.86 -15.28
N THR A 25 -3.99 1.58 -15.01
CA THR A 25 -3.60 0.44 -14.17
C THR A 25 -4.19 0.52 -12.77
N HIS A 26 -4.09 1.69 -12.12
CA HIS A 26 -4.70 1.90 -10.81
C HIS A 26 -6.21 2.13 -10.87
N GLY A 27 -6.76 2.62 -11.98
CA GLY A 27 -8.21 2.73 -12.18
C GLY A 27 -8.88 1.35 -12.18
N ILE A 28 -8.28 0.38 -12.85
CA ILE A 28 -8.69 -1.03 -12.78
C ILE A 28 -8.55 -1.54 -11.34
N GLY A 29 -7.43 -1.24 -10.67
CA GLY A 29 -7.22 -1.56 -9.26
C GLY A 29 -8.31 -0.98 -8.33
N ALA A 30 -8.83 0.22 -8.62
CA ALA A 30 -9.89 0.86 -7.84
C ALA A 30 -11.22 0.11 -7.98
N LEU A 31 -11.59 -0.30 -9.20
CA LEU A 31 -12.79 -1.10 -9.43
C LEU A 31 -12.67 -2.50 -8.79
N LEU A 32 -11.51 -3.15 -8.94
CA LEU A 32 -11.26 -4.46 -8.33
C LEU A 32 -11.26 -4.40 -6.80
N SER A 33 -10.68 -3.35 -6.21
CA SER A 33 -10.67 -3.17 -4.75
C SER A 33 -12.04 -2.80 -4.19
N LEU A 34 -12.89 -2.08 -4.94
CA LEU A 34 -14.29 -1.86 -4.55
C LEU A 34 -15.06 -3.18 -4.51
N ALA A 35 -14.91 -4.01 -5.55
CA ALA A 35 -15.49 -5.36 -5.56
C ALA A 35 -14.92 -6.22 -4.42
N GLY A 36 -13.61 -6.17 -4.21
CA GLY A 36 -12.91 -6.87 -3.14
C GLY A 36 -13.38 -6.46 -1.74
N LEU A 37 -13.58 -5.17 -1.49
CA LEU A 37 -14.16 -4.66 -0.25
C LEU A 37 -15.53 -5.29 0.00
N VAL A 38 -16.43 -5.28 -0.99
CA VAL A 38 -17.76 -5.90 -0.86
C VAL A 38 -17.65 -7.40 -0.58
N ILE A 39 -16.80 -8.12 -1.34
CA ILE A 39 -16.58 -9.55 -1.17
C ILE A 39 -16.07 -9.88 0.24
N LEU A 40 -15.04 -9.18 0.72
CA LEU A 40 -14.46 -9.41 2.03
C LEU A 40 -15.46 -9.09 3.14
N THR A 41 -16.19 -7.98 3.07
CA THR A 41 -17.18 -7.61 4.08
C THR A 41 -18.32 -8.63 4.13
N VAL A 42 -18.87 -9.04 2.98
CA VAL A 42 -19.94 -10.06 2.93
C VAL A 42 -19.44 -11.41 3.46
N PHE A 43 -18.23 -11.82 3.09
CA PHE A 43 -17.63 -13.06 3.57
C PHE A 43 -17.38 -13.02 5.09
N ALA A 44 -16.89 -11.90 5.61
CA ALA A 44 -16.70 -11.67 7.03
C ALA A 44 -18.01 -11.72 7.82
N VAL A 45 -19.10 -11.16 7.29
CA VAL A 45 -20.43 -11.25 7.91
C VAL A 45 -20.95 -12.69 7.93
N LYS A 46 -20.71 -13.46 6.87
CA LYS A 46 -21.22 -14.84 6.76
C LYS A 46 -20.44 -15.87 7.56
N LYS A 47 -19.11 -15.70 7.71
CA LYS A 47 -18.22 -16.72 8.27
C LYS A 47 -17.44 -16.28 9.50
N GLY A 48 -17.37 -14.97 9.78
CA GLY A 48 -16.57 -14.41 10.85
C GLY A 48 -17.40 -13.83 11.98
N ASP A 49 -16.75 -12.92 12.71
CA ASP A 49 -17.32 -12.15 13.81
C ASP A 49 -17.17 -10.63 13.53
N ALA A 50 -17.57 -9.80 14.50
CA ALA A 50 -17.43 -8.34 14.37
C ALA A 50 -15.98 -7.89 14.11
N TRP A 51 -14.98 -8.59 14.64
CA TRP A 51 -13.56 -8.27 14.40
C TRP A 51 -13.18 -8.50 12.94
N HIS A 52 -13.67 -9.59 12.34
CA HIS A 52 -13.48 -9.85 10.91
C HIS A 52 -14.14 -8.76 10.07
N VAL A 53 -15.40 -8.42 10.36
CA VAL A 53 -16.14 -7.39 9.58
C VAL A 53 -15.41 -6.05 9.62
N VAL A 54 -15.02 -5.58 10.81
CA VAL A 54 -14.33 -4.29 10.98
C VAL A 54 -12.97 -4.32 10.28
N SER A 55 -12.15 -5.33 10.57
CA SER A 55 -10.78 -5.38 10.05
C SER A 55 -10.72 -5.56 8.53
N PHE A 56 -11.60 -6.38 7.95
CA PHE A 56 -11.69 -6.61 6.51
C PHE A 56 -12.21 -5.36 5.79
N THR A 57 -13.16 -4.63 6.40
CA THR A 57 -13.65 -3.36 5.85
C THR A 57 -12.56 -2.29 5.86
N ILE A 58 -11.76 -2.20 6.93
CA ILE A 58 -10.60 -1.29 7.00
C ILE A 58 -9.60 -1.60 5.88
N PHE A 59 -9.23 -2.87 5.71
CA PHE A 59 -8.34 -3.28 4.64
C PHE A 59 -8.92 -2.98 3.25
N GLY A 60 -10.16 -3.40 2.98
CA GLY A 60 -10.84 -3.15 1.71
C GLY A 60 -10.94 -1.68 1.35
N THR A 61 -11.30 -0.83 2.34
CA THR A 61 -11.38 0.62 2.16
C THR A 61 -10.00 1.21 1.87
N SER A 62 -8.95 0.75 2.56
CA SER A 62 -7.59 1.23 2.33
C SER A 62 -7.08 0.91 0.92
N MET A 63 -7.40 -0.28 0.38
CA MET A 63 -7.11 -0.63 -1.02
C MET A 63 -7.82 0.33 -1.97
N PHE A 64 -9.13 0.52 -1.79
CA PHE A 64 -9.92 1.40 -2.65
C PHE A 64 -9.39 2.83 -2.64
N LEU A 65 -9.08 3.37 -1.45
CA LEU A 65 -8.54 4.72 -1.32
C LEU A 65 -7.17 4.88 -1.97
N LEU A 66 -6.28 3.87 -1.90
CA LEU A 66 -4.99 3.90 -2.61
C LEU A 66 -5.21 4.03 -4.11
N TYR A 67 -5.93 3.08 -4.68
CA TYR A 67 -6.08 3.01 -6.12
C TYR A 67 -6.85 4.18 -6.70
N LEU A 68 -7.90 4.64 -6.01
CA LEU A 68 -8.65 5.83 -6.40
C LEU A 68 -7.76 7.08 -6.35
N SER A 69 -7.05 7.29 -5.24
CA SER A 69 -6.18 8.47 -5.09
C SER A 69 -5.09 8.51 -6.16
N SER A 70 -4.52 7.35 -6.48
CA SER A 70 -3.49 7.22 -7.50
C SER A 70 -4.02 7.46 -8.92
N THR A 71 -5.21 6.92 -9.21
CA THR A 71 -5.91 7.17 -10.48
C THR A 71 -6.13 8.67 -10.67
N LEU A 72 -6.65 9.35 -9.65
CA LEU A 72 -6.89 10.79 -9.69
C LEU A 72 -5.60 11.60 -9.81
N TYR A 73 -4.53 11.21 -9.12
CA TYR A 73 -3.21 11.85 -9.22
C TYR A 73 -2.66 11.83 -10.65
N HIS A 74 -2.73 10.68 -11.31
CA HIS A 74 -2.21 10.51 -12.67
C HIS A 74 -3.16 11.02 -13.77
N SER A 75 -4.44 11.21 -13.46
CA SER A 75 -5.42 11.75 -14.41
C SER A 75 -5.40 13.29 -14.50
N VAL A 76 -4.88 13.97 -13.49
CA VAL A 76 -4.90 15.44 -13.41
C VAL A 76 -3.60 16.05 -13.96
N THR A 77 -3.75 17.09 -14.78
CA THR A 77 -2.64 17.86 -15.37
C THR A 77 -2.39 19.19 -14.63
N GLN A 78 -3.42 19.81 -14.07
CA GLN A 78 -3.31 21.11 -13.42
C GLN A 78 -2.49 21.03 -12.13
N THR A 79 -1.36 21.74 -12.07
CA THR A 79 -0.32 21.61 -11.03
C THR A 79 -0.84 21.67 -9.59
N LYS A 80 -1.74 22.61 -9.27
CA LYS A 80 -2.26 22.77 -7.90
C LYS A 80 -3.09 21.55 -7.47
N ILE A 81 -3.98 21.08 -8.34
CA ILE A 81 -4.85 19.93 -8.09
C ILE A 81 -4.02 18.64 -8.11
N LYS A 82 -3.07 18.53 -9.04
CA LYS A 82 -2.13 17.40 -9.11
C LYS A 82 -1.33 17.26 -7.82
N ASN A 83 -0.85 18.36 -7.24
CA ASN A 83 -0.14 18.34 -5.95
C ASN A 83 -1.04 17.90 -4.79
N LEU A 84 -2.33 18.25 -4.81
CA LEU A 84 -3.29 17.79 -3.82
C LEU A 84 -3.50 16.27 -3.91
N PHE A 85 -3.81 15.75 -5.09
CA PHE A 85 -3.96 14.30 -5.28
C PHE A 85 -2.68 13.53 -5.05
N ALA A 86 -1.51 14.12 -5.33
CA ALA A 86 -0.23 13.53 -4.96
C ALA A 86 -0.13 13.32 -3.44
N ARG A 87 -0.65 14.24 -2.60
CA ARG A 87 -0.66 14.05 -1.15
C ARG A 87 -1.54 12.88 -0.76
N PHE A 88 -2.74 12.77 -1.34
CA PHE A 88 -3.66 11.65 -1.07
C PHE A 88 -3.08 10.32 -1.53
N ASP A 89 -2.50 10.25 -2.73
CA ASP A 89 -1.85 9.06 -3.28
C ASP A 89 -0.73 8.55 -2.35
N HIS A 90 0.19 9.42 -1.95
CA HIS A 90 1.27 9.02 -1.05
C HIS A 90 0.82 8.74 0.39
N ALA A 91 -0.25 9.38 0.86
CA ALA A 91 -0.86 9.10 2.17
C ALA A 91 -1.56 7.73 2.18
N ALA A 92 -2.23 7.39 1.08
CA ALA A 92 -2.95 6.14 0.96
C ALA A 92 -2.02 4.90 0.96
N ILE A 93 -0.73 5.05 0.61
CA ILE A 93 0.27 3.98 0.79
C ILE A 93 0.43 3.63 2.27
N PHE A 94 0.55 4.63 3.15
CA PHE A 94 0.61 4.39 4.61
C PHE A 94 -0.66 3.71 5.12
N LEU A 95 -1.82 4.19 4.64
CA LEU A 95 -3.11 3.65 5.01
C LEU A 95 -3.27 2.20 4.53
N LEU A 96 -2.86 1.86 3.31
CA LEU A 96 -2.92 0.50 2.81
C LEU A 96 -2.02 -0.44 3.60
N ILE A 97 -0.79 -0.01 3.93
CA ILE A 97 0.11 -0.83 4.75
C ILE A 97 -0.58 -1.12 6.09
N ALA A 98 -1.05 -0.10 6.82
CA ALA A 98 -1.76 -0.31 8.08
C ALA A 98 -3.04 -1.15 7.94
N GLY A 99 -3.81 -0.90 6.88
CA GLY A 99 -5.01 -1.66 6.54
C GLY A 99 -4.72 -3.13 6.31
N THR A 100 -3.61 -3.45 5.64
CA THR A 100 -3.17 -4.83 5.37
C THR A 100 -2.87 -5.60 6.66
N TYR A 101 -2.26 -4.95 7.65
CA TYR A 101 -1.97 -5.59 8.94
C TYR A 101 -3.21 -5.85 9.78
N THR A 102 -4.19 -4.94 9.69
CA THR A 102 -5.37 -4.90 10.56
C THR A 102 -6.12 -6.24 10.67
N PRO A 103 -6.45 -6.97 9.58
CA PRO A 103 -7.08 -8.29 9.69
C PRO A 103 -6.23 -9.27 10.51
N PHE A 104 -4.94 -9.42 10.20
CA PHE A 104 -4.09 -10.40 10.89
C PHE A 104 -3.87 -10.09 12.37
N VAL A 105 -3.67 -8.82 12.73
CA VAL A 105 -3.37 -8.45 14.13
C VAL A 105 -4.61 -8.48 15.01
N LEU A 106 -5.80 -8.19 14.47
CA LEU A 106 -7.05 -8.16 15.23
C LEU A 106 -7.81 -9.49 15.24
N THR A 107 -7.57 -10.39 14.28
CA THR A 107 -8.28 -11.68 14.21
C THR A 107 -7.38 -12.88 14.49
N THR A 108 -6.22 -12.98 13.83
CA THR A 108 -5.35 -14.16 13.93
C THR A 108 -4.38 -14.12 15.11
N ILE A 109 -3.70 -13.00 15.31
CA ILE A 109 -2.67 -12.87 16.35
C ILE A 109 -3.33 -12.58 17.70
N ARG A 110 -4.18 -11.55 17.76
CA ARG A 110 -4.88 -11.09 18.98
C ARG A 110 -3.94 -10.89 20.18
N GLY A 111 -4.53 -10.66 21.35
CA GLY A 111 -3.81 -10.50 22.62
C GLY A 111 -2.87 -9.28 22.64
N PRO A 112 -1.94 -9.22 23.60
CA PRO A 112 -1.02 -8.11 23.76
C PRO A 112 -0.19 -7.83 22.50
N LEU A 113 0.34 -8.88 21.86
CA LEU A 113 1.15 -8.75 20.65
C LEU A 113 0.36 -8.14 19.49
N GLY A 114 -0.87 -8.60 19.25
CA GLY A 114 -1.74 -8.06 18.21
C GLY A 114 -2.03 -6.57 18.41
N TRP A 115 -2.38 -6.16 19.63
CA TRP A 115 -2.62 -4.76 19.97
C TRP A 115 -1.37 -3.88 19.91
N THR A 116 -0.22 -4.38 20.36
CA THR A 116 1.06 -3.68 20.25
C THR A 116 1.40 -3.41 18.78
N LEU A 117 1.29 -4.42 17.91
CA LEU A 117 1.57 -4.25 16.48
C LEU A 117 0.55 -3.33 15.80
N PHE A 118 -0.74 -3.48 16.13
CA PHE A 118 -1.77 -2.57 15.66
C PHE A 118 -1.45 -1.11 16.01
N GLY A 119 -1.13 -0.84 17.28
CA GLY A 119 -0.80 0.50 17.76
C GLY A 119 0.43 1.09 17.08
N ILE A 120 1.53 0.34 16.97
CA ILE A 120 2.77 0.83 16.33
C ILE A 120 2.53 1.13 14.85
N ILE A 121 1.88 0.21 14.12
CA ILE A 121 1.70 0.34 12.67
C ILE A 121 0.77 1.51 12.35
N TRP A 122 -0.33 1.67 13.10
CA TRP A 122 -1.23 2.82 12.91
C TRP A 122 -0.60 4.14 13.35
N ALA A 123 0.19 4.16 14.43
CA ALA A 123 0.93 5.36 14.83
C ALA A 123 1.93 5.79 13.75
N LEU A 124 2.68 4.85 13.17
CA LEU A 124 3.60 5.11 12.06
C LEU A 124 2.85 5.58 10.81
N ALA A 125 1.70 4.98 10.50
CA ALA A 125 0.87 5.38 9.37
C ALA A 125 0.36 6.82 9.53
N ILE A 126 -0.18 7.17 10.68
CA ILE A 126 -0.68 8.52 10.99
C ILE A 126 0.46 9.53 10.91
N ALA A 127 1.61 9.24 11.53
CA ALA A 127 2.79 10.10 11.46
C ALA A 127 3.26 10.31 10.01
N GLY A 128 3.33 9.22 9.24
CA GLY A 128 3.68 9.25 7.82
C GLY A 128 2.72 10.09 6.98
N ILE A 129 1.41 9.94 7.20
CA ILE A 129 0.36 10.72 6.53
C ILE A 129 0.50 12.21 6.85
N ILE A 130 0.70 12.58 8.11
CA ILE A 130 0.88 13.98 8.53
C ILE A 130 2.12 14.57 7.85
N ILE A 131 3.27 13.89 7.96
CA ILE A 131 4.52 14.37 7.37
C ILE A 131 4.38 14.52 5.86
N ARG A 132 3.76 13.56 5.17
CA ARG A 132 3.58 13.60 3.71
C ARG A 132 2.61 14.69 3.27
N SER A 133 1.56 14.95 4.05
CA SER A 133 0.56 15.98 3.76
C SER A 133 1.15 17.39 3.85
N ILE A 134 2.08 17.61 4.78
CA ILE A 134 2.81 18.88 4.93
C ILE A 134 3.97 18.97 3.93
N TYR A 135 4.76 17.90 3.81
CA TYR A 135 6.00 17.86 3.03
C TYR A 135 5.94 16.86 1.87
N LEU A 136 5.35 17.30 0.75
CA LEU A 136 5.18 16.44 -0.43
C LEU A 136 6.51 15.91 -1.00
N THR A 137 7.55 16.75 -1.14
CA THR A 137 8.79 16.38 -1.86
C THR A 137 10.06 16.30 -1.01
N ARG A 138 10.10 16.98 0.15
CA ARG A 138 11.32 17.14 0.98
C ARG A 138 11.84 15.82 1.55
N PHE A 139 10.95 14.99 2.11
CA PHE A 139 11.30 13.76 2.82
C PHE A 139 11.06 12.48 2.01
N ARG A 140 11.08 12.55 0.67
CA ARG A 140 10.72 11.42 -0.20
C ARG A 140 11.45 10.11 0.11
N LYS A 141 12.77 10.15 0.30
CA LYS A 141 13.57 8.95 0.63
C LYS A 141 13.22 8.39 2.01
N LEU A 142 13.05 9.25 3.00
CA LEU A 142 12.68 8.86 4.36
C LEU A 142 11.30 8.17 4.39
N MET A 143 10.32 8.73 3.68
CA MET A 143 8.99 8.12 3.60
C MET A 143 9.02 6.75 2.91
N MET A 144 9.85 6.60 1.87
CA MET A 144 10.07 5.30 1.22
C MET A 144 10.64 4.26 2.20
N TRP A 145 11.59 4.66 3.04
CA TRP A 145 12.11 3.80 4.11
C TRP A 145 11.04 3.43 5.12
N PHE A 146 10.17 4.37 5.52
CA PHE A 146 9.04 4.04 6.39
C PHE A 146 8.11 3.01 5.76
N TYR A 147 7.77 3.12 4.47
CA TYR A 147 6.94 2.12 3.79
C TYR A 147 7.55 0.73 3.87
N VAL A 148 8.84 0.60 3.56
CA VAL A 148 9.55 -0.69 3.62
C VAL A 148 9.64 -1.20 5.06
N ALA A 149 10.05 -0.35 6.01
CA ALA A 149 10.18 -0.74 7.41
C ALA A 149 8.84 -1.24 7.97
N MET A 150 7.75 -0.49 7.74
CA MET A 150 6.40 -0.92 8.13
C MET A 150 6.00 -2.21 7.42
N GLY A 151 6.30 -2.36 6.13
CA GLY A 151 5.97 -3.56 5.35
C GLY A 151 6.64 -4.85 5.88
N TRP A 152 7.79 -4.76 6.52
CA TRP A 152 8.53 -5.91 7.06
C TRP A 152 8.26 -6.20 8.55
N MET A 153 7.48 -5.37 9.23
CA MET A 153 7.13 -5.57 10.65
C MET A 153 6.41 -6.90 10.93
N PHE A 154 5.73 -7.49 9.95
CA PHE A 154 5.03 -8.78 10.12
C PHE A 154 5.98 -9.92 10.53
N LEU A 155 7.28 -9.82 10.23
CA LEU A 155 8.28 -10.80 10.68
C LEU A 155 8.34 -10.93 12.20
N THR A 156 8.02 -9.86 12.94
CA THR A 156 7.98 -9.89 14.41
C THR A 156 6.86 -10.79 14.95
N ALA A 157 5.83 -11.04 14.14
CA ALA A 157 4.71 -11.93 14.47
C ALA A 157 4.75 -13.25 13.67
N ILE A 158 5.91 -13.63 13.11
CA ILE A 158 5.94 -14.77 12.20
C ILE A 158 5.55 -16.09 12.87
N VAL A 159 5.95 -16.30 14.11
CA VAL A 159 5.63 -17.53 14.87
C VAL A 159 4.12 -17.72 15.05
N PRO A 160 3.35 -16.75 15.60
CA PRO A 160 1.89 -16.91 15.69
C PRO A 160 1.22 -16.96 14.32
N MET A 161 1.73 -16.26 13.31
CA MET A 161 1.15 -16.33 11.95
C MET A 161 1.29 -17.71 11.33
N VAL A 162 2.46 -18.34 11.42
CA VAL A 162 2.68 -19.71 10.92
C VAL A 162 1.81 -20.74 11.64
N LYS A 163 1.57 -20.55 12.95
CA LYS A 163 0.76 -21.47 13.75
C LYS A 163 -0.74 -21.33 13.51
N ASN A 164 -1.22 -20.11 13.24
CA ASN A 164 -2.65 -19.81 13.25
C ASN A 164 -3.24 -19.50 11.86
N LEU A 165 -2.41 -19.26 10.83
CA LEU A 165 -2.91 -19.04 9.47
C LEU A 165 -2.94 -20.34 8.66
N PRO A 166 -3.98 -20.55 7.85
CA PRO A 166 -3.95 -21.55 6.79
C PRO A 166 -2.75 -21.35 5.86
N ALA A 167 -2.16 -22.45 5.37
CA ALA A 167 -0.96 -22.41 4.53
C ALA A 167 -1.13 -21.51 3.29
N ASN A 168 -2.30 -21.56 2.65
CA ASN A 168 -2.60 -20.72 1.48
C ASN A 168 -2.57 -19.22 1.83
N SER A 169 -3.15 -18.84 2.99
CA SER A 169 -3.13 -17.46 3.48
C SER A 169 -1.69 -17.00 3.74
N LEU A 170 -0.88 -17.85 4.38
CA LEU A 170 0.52 -17.54 4.68
C LEU A 170 1.37 -17.38 3.41
N ILE A 171 1.27 -18.30 2.44
CA ILE A 171 2.02 -18.24 1.18
C ILE A 171 1.70 -16.93 0.44
N LEU A 172 0.41 -16.61 0.31
CA LEU A 172 -0.03 -15.40 -0.38
C LEU A 172 0.38 -14.11 0.35
N LEU A 173 0.46 -14.14 1.69
CA LEU A 173 0.99 -13.02 2.45
C LEU A 173 2.45 -12.74 2.08
N PHE A 174 3.29 -13.78 2.09
CA PHE A 174 4.71 -13.66 1.78
C PHE A 174 4.96 -13.30 0.31
N VAL A 175 4.23 -13.93 -0.61
CA VAL A 175 4.29 -13.58 -2.05
C VAL A 175 3.93 -12.10 -2.23
N GLY A 176 2.87 -11.62 -1.58
CA GLY A 176 2.49 -10.20 -1.66
C GLY A 176 3.56 -9.26 -1.08
N GLY A 177 4.14 -9.60 0.07
CA GLY A 177 5.23 -8.83 0.68
C GLY A 177 6.49 -8.80 -0.20
N GLY A 178 6.81 -9.91 -0.85
CA GLY A 178 7.88 -10.01 -1.85
C GLY A 178 7.61 -9.13 -3.07
N LEU A 179 6.40 -9.19 -3.63
CA LEU A 179 5.99 -8.36 -4.77
C LEU A 179 6.10 -6.86 -4.47
N TYR A 180 5.63 -6.40 -3.31
CA TYR A 180 5.82 -5.01 -2.89
C TYR A 180 7.30 -4.63 -2.81
N SER A 181 8.12 -5.49 -2.18
CA SER A 181 9.55 -5.23 -1.99
C SER A 181 10.30 -5.16 -3.32
N LEU A 182 9.99 -6.06 -4.26
CA LEU A 182 10.55 -6.03 -5.62
C LEU A 182 10.10 -4.78 -6.38
N GLY A 183 8.84 -4.38 -6.23
CA GLY A 183 8.30 -3.14 -6.81
C GLY A 183 9.08 -1.88 -6.42
N VAL A 184 9.62 -1.83 -5.19
CA VAL A 184 10.42 -0.69 -4.72
C VAL A 184 11.64 -0.44 -5.60
N ILE A 185 12.23 -1.48 -6.21
CA ILE A 185 13.36 -1.35 -7.15
C ILE A 185 12.96 -0.46 -8.33
N PHE A 186 11.80 -0.73 -8.94
CA PHE A 186 11.28 0.04 -10.08
C PHE A 186 10.83 1.45 -9.67
N TYR A 187 10.27 1.60 -8.47
CA TYR A 187 9.96 2.92 -7.90
C TYR A 187 11.21 3.79 -7.68
N ALA A 188 12.29 3.18 -7.21
CA ALA A 188 13.57 3.83 -6.98
C ALA A 188 14.32 4.13 -8.30
N TRP A 189 14.07 3.36 -9.36
CA TRP A 189 14.69 3.53 -10.68
C TRP A 189 14.07 4.67 -11.49
N ARG A 190 14.40 5.90 -11.11
CA ARG A 190 13.76 7.13 -11.62
C ARG A 190 13.97 7.45 -13.11
N ASN A 191 14.94 6.83 -13.76
CA ASN A 191 15.26 7.10 -15.18
C ASN A 191 14.70 6.04 -16.13
N LEU A 192 14.07 4.97 -15.61
CA LEU A 192 13.49 3.90 -16.42
C LEU A 192 12.16 4.37 -17.04
N LYS A 193 12.04 4.25 -18.37
CA LYS A 193 10.77 4.47 -19.07
C LYS A 193 9.74 3.45 -18.57
N TYR A 194 8.55 3.93 -18.19
CA TYR A 194 7.50 3.15 -17.52
C TYR A 194 7.87 2.56 -16.15
N GLY A 195 9.01 2.94 -15.54
CA GLY A 195 9.42 2.38 -14.23
C GLY A 195 8.38 2.58 -13.12
N HIS A 196 7.72 3.74 -13.10
CA HIS A 196 6.62 4.01 -12.16
C HIS A 196 5.39 3.13 -12.42
N GLY A 197 5.07 2.90 -13.70
CA GLY A 197 3.98 2.02 -14.09
C GLY A 197 4.27 0.55 -13.78
N ILE A 198 5.52 0.11 -13.96
CA ILE A 198 5.93 -1.24 -13.54
C ILE A 198 5.77 -1.38 -12.01
N TRP A 199 6.16 -0.36 -11.25
CA TRP A 199 5.90 -0.33 -9.80
C TRP A 199 4.39 -0.45 -9.49
N HIS A 200 3.51 0.25 -10.21
CA HIS A 200 2.05 0.10 -10.06
C HIS A 200 1.59 -1.35 -10.26
N LEU A 201 2.13 -2.06 -11.26
CA LEU A 201 1.80 -3.46 -11.47
C LEU A 201 2.26 -4.37 -10.32
N PHE A 202 3.45 -4.13 -9.75
CA PHE A 202 3.91 -4.85 -8.56
C PHE A 202 3.04 -4.56 -7.33
N VAL A 203 2.63 -3.30 -7.14
CA VAL A 203 1.70 -2.92 -6.07
C VAL A 203 0.37 -3.63 -6.25
N LEU A 204 -0.21 -3.61 -7.45
CA LEU A 204 -1.46 -4.30 -7.77
C LEU A 204 -1.38 -5.81 -7.52
N ALA A 205 -0.33 -6.46 -8.03
CA ALA A 205 -0.11 -7.89 -7.82
C ALA A 205 0.07 -8.24 -6.33
N GLY A 206 0.84 -7.42 -5.60
CA GLY A 206 1.04 -7.58 -4.16
C GLY A 206 -0.27 -7.46 -3.37
N THR A 207 -1.07 -6.44 -3.69
CA THR A 207 -2.38 -6.24 -3.06
C THR A 207 -3.37 -7.36 -3.40
N ILE A 208 -3.39 -7.86 -4.64
CA ILE A 208 -4.22 -9.03 -5.01
C ILE A 208 -3.81 -10.25 -4.17
N SER A 209 -2.51 -10.49 -4.02
CA SER A 209 -2.00 -11.57 -3.17
C SER A 209 -2.46 -11.40 -1.71
N HIS A 210 -2.35 -10.19 -1.16
CA HIS A 210 -2.82 -9.88 0.20
C HIS A 210 -4.33 -9.95 0.34
N PHE A 211 -5.10 -9.58 -0.68
CA PHE A 211 -6.54 -9.77 -0.73
C PHE A 211 -6.92 -11.22 -0.55
N PHE A 212 -6.32 -12.12 -1.33
CA PHE A 212 -6.59 -13.55 -1.19
C PHE A 212 -6.03 -14.11 0.12
N SER A 213 -4.91 -13.60 0.63
CA SER A 213 -4.39 -13.98 1.94
C SER A 213 -5.40 -13.69 3.06
N VAL A 214 -5.99 -12.49 3.07
CA VAL A 214 -7.05 -12.10 4.02
C VAL A 214 -8.33 -12.91 3.80
N PHE A 215 -8.71 -13.13 2.54
CA PHE A 215 -9.87 -13.96 2.22
C PHE A 215 -9.73 -15.39 2.78
N TYR A 216 -8.56 -16.01 2.58
CA TYR A 216 -8.27 -17.35 3.09
C TYR A 216 -7.89 -17.38 4.57
N SER A 217 -7.68 -16.25 5.25
CA SER A 217 -7.43 -16.25 6.70
C SER A 217 -8.69 -16.57 7.51
N LEU A 218 -9.86 -16.48 6.88
CA LEU A 218 -11.18 -16.77 7.47
C LEU A 218 -11.80 -18.06 6.86
N GLY A 219 -11.00 -18.85 6.15
CA GLY A 219 -11.44 -20.03 5.40
C GLY A 219 -10.95 -21.34 5.99
#